data_AF-A0A8J5K5W3-F1
#
_entry.id   AF-A0A8J5K5W3-F1
#
_cell.length_a   1.000
_cell.length_b   1.000
_cell.length_c   1.000
_cell.angle_alpha   90.00
_cell.angle_beta   90.00
_cell.angle_gamma   90.00
#
_symmetry.space_group_name_H-M   'P 1'
#
loop_
_entity.id
_entity.type
_entity.pdbx_description
1 polymer ?
#
loop_
_entity_poly.entity_id
_entity_poly.type
_entity_poly.pdbx_seq_one_letter_code
_entity_poly.pdbx_strand_id
1 'polypeptide(L)'
;MATKFCPEAFRGLSVSQLGKVLAPSDPYDLYSEYESGALYVSTEDLRLLECEANTHLWVVMSGMYGKLVVLLMLAFCLTEVLDNRVLPFTFQGVFLMYLYVGSIVAIMCIYVSVIIDNCPSITASKENLTKHEDPEVGSITSFGTLKRAHISRSKTSRTSFYLRVGALVFGLGTLIFNGLEIAMHSTMKSECVKDIVFAHPILQALFTFLQMHFLFVNSEVIVEKFGQVARFGFMHLVATNIAIWIRMVVWESATVWIEDTYANKPLTEVPEQAVQVLRLYSCFQNNTLGRLWTDAQPYLFPFLVEYSLIAAAVTYIMWCNVGKEKLKKLGQIGKPVMEDSATLDKRGVRKGYWKVDCRSASKGLFLGLLCLVGGVVILIIFFVMKDQNEFKTKMFWICNGTQMIILSLSIIGTIIGFLQIPKLSVSTSKPLDLDRLLLSSTIIGVYIFAVFGMIVGGINYTESEYLATFCVHALLLLQVSLQDMLVAEASRRTCTSRYQMLTKPGRQVITFLLFANITLWILDTFMTHTSVSQQFQFGFYGVLAWGIISRISLPLLILYRFHSAVILVEIWKNTYRTKAD
;
A
#
# COMPACT_ATOMS: atom_id res chain seq x y z
N MET A 1 43.88 2.18 -5.37
CA MET A 1 44.79 2.91 -4.46
C MET A 1 43.95 3.23 -3.23
N ALA A 2 44.03 2.60 -2.05
CA ALA A 2 44.99 1.69 -1.39
C ALA A 2 44.15 0.75 -0.49
N THR A 3 44.21 -0.59 -0.61
CA THR A 3 45.09 -1.57 0.08
C THR A 3 45.15 -1.55 1.61
N LYS A 4 44.69 -2.68 2.18
CA LYS A 4 45.24 -3.51 3.28
C LYS A 4 45.35 -2.90 4.69
N PHE A 5 44.76 -3.60 5.69
CA PHE A 5 45.51 -4.45 6.63
C PHE A 5 44.55 -5.30 7.48
N CYS A 6 44.73 -6.60 7.42
CA CYS A 6 44.39 -7.52 8.52
C CYS A 6 45.72 -7.87 9.19
N PRO A 7 45.74 -8.09 10.50
CA PRO A 7 46.51 -9.24 10.96
C PRO A 7 45.70 -10.12 11.90
N GLU A 8 45.82 -11.40 11.60
CA GLU A 8 45.66 -12.53 12.49
C GLU A 8 46.36 -12.28 13.83
N ALA A 9 45.59 -12.25 14.92
CA ALA A 9 46.05 -12.57 16.26
C ALA A 9 44.83 -13.11 17.03
N PHE A 10 45.02 -14.20 17.78
CA PHE A 10 44.00 -14.99 18.49
C PHE A 10 43.30 -16.11 17.69
N ARG A 11 44.09 -16.89 16.94
CA ARG A 11 43.88 -18.34 16.94
C ARG A 11 44.61 -18.95 18.14
N GLY A 12 43.83 -19.53 19.06
CA GLY A 12 44.34 -20.45 20.08
C GLY A 12 44.67 -19.83 21.44
N LEU A 13 43.64 -19.55 22.25
CA LEU A 13 43.79 -19.42 23.71
C LEU A 13 42.54 -20.00 24.38
N SER A 14 42.75 -20.98 25.27
CA SER A 14 41.68 -21.64 26.01
C SER A 14 41.14 -20.75 27.15
N VAL A 15 39.86 -20.92 27.48
CA VAL A 15 39.06 -20.12 28.45
C VAL A 15 39.61 -20.14 29.88
N SER A 16 40.63 -20.95 30.19
CA SER A 16 41.15 -21.13 31.55
C SER A 16 42.27 -20.18 31.99
N GLN A 17 42.86 -19.38 31.08
CA GLN A 17 44.09 -18.61 31.40
C GLN A 17 43.92 -17.09 31.58
N LEU A 18 42.72 -16.52 31.39
CA LEU A 18 42.52 -15.07 31.59
C LEU A 18 42.15 -14.64 33.03
N GLY A 19 41.97 -15.60 33.95
CA GLY A 19 41.36 -15.33 35.27
C GLY A 19 42.31 -15.18 36.47
N LYS A 20 43.63 -15.01 36.27
CA LYS A 20 44.60 -15.07 37.40
C LYS A 20 45.67 -13.97 37.46
N VAL A 21 45.37 -12.75 37.00
CA VAL A 21 46.25 -11.61 37.26
C VAL A 21 45.41 -10.50 37.89
N LEU A 22 45.80 -10.09 39.11
CA LEU A 22 45.27 -9.03 39.97
C LEU A 22 44.31 -9.49 41.09
N ALA A 23 44.90 -9.90 42.22
CA ALA A 23 44.30 -9.74 43.54
C ALA A 23 45.11 -8.66 44.28
N PRO A 24 44.49 -7.63 44.89
CA PRO A 24 45.20 -6.68 45.76
C PRO A 24 45.04 -7.03 47.24
N SER A 25 46.10 -6.72 47.98
CA SER A 25 46.24 -6.83 49.44
C SER A 25 46.07 -5.45 50.11
N ASP A 26 45.31 -5.46 51.19
CA ASP A 26 45.16 -4.47 52.28
C ASP A 26 44.34 -3.17 52.11
N PRO A 27 43.73 -2.68 53.22
CA PRO A 27 42.59 -1.77 53.23
C PRO A 27 42.94 -0.34 53.69
N TYR A 28 41.95 0.56 53.65
CA TYR A 28 41.96 2.01 53.94
C TYR A 28 42.27 2.90 52.73
N ASP A 29 41.23 3.39 52.03
CA ASP A 29 40.88 4.81 52.06
C ASP A 29 39.59 5.15 51.27
N LEU A 30 39.02 6.27 51.70
CA LEU A 30 37.69 6.84 51.45
C LEU A 30 37.50 7.41 50.03
N TYR A 31 36.25 7.35 49.53
CA TYR A 31 35.66 8.05 48.37
C TYR A 31 36.13 7.70 46.94
N SER A 32 35.36 6.84 46.25
CA SER A 32 34.90 7.02 44.86
C SER A 32 34.03 5.82 44.41
N GLU A 33 32.71 5.98 44.38
CA GLU A 33 31.80 5.03 43.74
C GLU A 33 31.89 5.22 42.22
N TYR A 34 32.80 4.47 41.59
CA TYR A 34 32.74 4.14 40.16
C TYR A 34 33.01 2.64 40.04
N GLU A 35 31.96 1.84 40.27
CA GLU A 35 32.03 0.40 40.08
C GLU A 35 32.09 0.05 38.59
N SER A 36 33.08 -0.77 38.28
CA SER A 36 33.37 -1.33 36.97
C SER A 36 32.26 -2.29 36.55
N GLY A 37 31.42 -1.87 35.61
CA GLY A 37 30.43 -2.75 34.98
C GLY A 37 31.08 -3.73 34.01
N ALA A 38 31.55 -4.88 34.50
CA ALA A 38 31.76 -6.05 33.64
C ALA A 38 30.38 -6.50 33.11
N LEU A 39 30.12 -6.22 31.83
CA LEU A 39 28.87 -6.57 31.15
C LEU A 39 28.78 -8.10 30.99
N TYR A 40 28.21 -8.79 31.99
CA TYR A 40 27.80 -10.18 31.86
C TYR A 40 26.66 -10.24 30.84
N VAL A 41 26.98 -10.58 29.58
CA VAL A 41 25.97 -10.90 28.56
C VAL A 41 25.29 -12.19 29.00
N SER A 42 24.00 -12.10 29.38
CA SER A 42 23.23 -13.27 29.81
C SER A 42 23.18 -14.31 28.68
N THR A 43 23.13 -15.60 29.01
CA THR A 43 22.81 -16.68 28.03
C THR A 43 21.52 -16.40 27.25
N GLU A 44 20.62 -15.61 27.82
CA GLU A 44 19.38 -15.15 27.19
C GLU A 44 19.62 -14.02 26.19
N ASP A 45 20.55 -13.10 26.47
CA ASP A 45 21.00 -12.05 25.56
C ASP A 45 21.77 -12.64 24.36
N LEU A 46 22.57 -13.69 24.60
CA LEU A 46 23.27 -14.41 23.53
C LEU A 46 22.28 -15.17 22.62
N ARG A 47 21.25 -15.80 23.21
CA ARG A 47 20.15 -16.43 22.45
C ARG A 47 19.29 -15.41 21.71
N LEU A 48 19.09 -14.22 22.28
CA LEU A 48 18.41 -13.09 21.62
C LEU A 48 19.23 -12.61 20.41
N LEU A 49 20.54 -12.41 20.56
CA LEU A 49 21.47 -12.04 19.47
C LEU A 49 21.52 -13.11 18.38
N GLU A 50 21.58 -14.40 18.73
CA GLU A 50 21.61 -15.51 17.76
C GLU A 50 20.25 -15.69 17.06
N CYS A 51 19.14 -15.50 17.78
CA CYS A 51 17.80 -15.48 17.21
C CYS A 51 17.60 -14.25 16.30
N GLU A 52 18.14 -13.08 16.67
CA GLU A 52 18.11 -11.85 15.88
C GLU A 52 18.97 -11.97 14.61
N ALA A 53 20.16 -12.57 14.71
CA ALA A 53 21.06 -12.84 13.59
C ALA A 53 20.46 -13.84 12.59
N ASN A 54 19.94 -14.97 13.07
CA ASN A 54 19.24 -15.93 12.21
C ASN A 54 18.01 -15.29 11.57
N THR A 55 17.23 -14.53 12.35
CA THR A 55 16.08 -13.77 11.83
C THR A 55 16.52 -12.76 10.76
N HIS A 56 17.62 -12.06 10.92
CA HIS A 56 18.11 -11.09 9.94
C HIS A 56 18.46 -11.77 8.60
N LEU A 57 19.12 -12.93 8.63
CA LEU A 57 19.43 -13.69 7.40
C LEU A 57 18.16 -14.04 6.61
N TRP A 58 17.10 -14.53 7.28
CA TRP A 58 15.81 -14.82 6.63
C TRP A 58 15.14 -13.58 6.02
N VAL A 59 15.27 -12.40 6.66
CA VAL A 59 14.81 -11.13 6.08
C VAL A 59 15.58 -10.84 4.78
N VAL A 60 16.90 -10.91 4.82
CA VAL A 60 17.75 -10.59 3.65
C VAL A 60 17.48 -11.57 2.50
N MET A 61 17.44 -12.87 2.77
CA MET A 61 17.19 -13.89 1.74
C MET A 61 15.81 -13.72 1.10
N SER A 62 14.76 -13.57 1.90
CA SER A 62 13.41 -13.35 1.35
C SER A 62 13.34 -12.03 0.57
N GLY A 63 13.96 -10.95 1.06
CA GLY A 63 14.05 -9.67 0.34
C GLY A 63 14.80 -9.76 -0.99
N MET A 64 15.90 -10.49 -1.05
CA MET A 64 16.63 -10.76 -2.31
C MET A 64 15.78 -11.56 -3.30
N TYR A 65 15.06 -12.56 -2.81
CA TYR A 65 14.11 -13.33 -3.62
C TYR A 65 13.04 -12.43 -4.25
N GLY A 66 12.41 -11.55 -3.48
CA GLY A 66 11.40 -10.61 -3.99
C GLY A 66 11.96 -9.69 -5.08
N LYS A 67 13.16 -9.13 -4.86
CA LYS A 67 13.85 -8.29 -5.86
C LYS A 67 14.12 -9.04 -7.16
N LEU A 68 14.60 -10.28 -7.08
CA LEU A 68 14.87 -11.11 -8.26
C LEU A 68 13.58 -11.39 -9.04
N VAL A 69 12.49 -11.74 -8.36
CA VAL A 69 11.18 -12.01 -9.00
C VAL A 69 10.68 -10.78 -9.76
N VAL A 70 10.74 -9.60 -9.15
CA VAL A 70 10.34 -8.33 -9.77
C VAL A 70 11.22 -7.99 -10.98
N LEU A 71 12.54 -8.18 -10.86
CA LEU A 71 13.48 -7.94 -11.95
C LEU A 71 13.23 -8.88 -13.15
N LEU A 72 12.99 -10.17 -12.88
CA LEU A 72 12.65 -11.14 -13.91
C LEU A 72 11.37 -10.76 -14.65
N MET A 73 10.34 -10.29 -13.91
CA MET A 73 9.11 -9.80 -14.53
C MET A 73 9.38 -8.65 -15.49
N LEU A 74 10.13 -7.64 -15.04
CA LEU A 74 10.48 -6.49 -15.87
C LEU A 74 11.23 -6.91 -17.14
N ALA A 75 12.22 -7.81 -16.99
CA ALA A 75 12.99 -8.32 -18.12
C ALA A 75 12.12 -9.08 -19.12
N PHE A 76 11.20 -9.93 -18.66
CA PHE A 76 10.29 -10.67 -19.54
C PHE A 76 9.31 -9.74 -20.27
N CYS A 77 8.70 -8.78 -19.58
CA CYS A 77 7.82 -7.80 -20.24
C CYS A 77 8.53 -6.99 -21.31
N LEU A 78 9.72 -6.46 -21.01
CA LEU A 78 10.50 -5.67 -21.96
C LEU A 78 10.96 -6.51 -23.15
N THR A 79 11.38 -7.75 -22.91
CA THR A 79 11.79 -8.66 -23.99
C THR A 79 10.62 -8.94 -24.94
N GLU A 80 9.38 -9.02 -24.48
CA GLU A 80 8.26 -9.30 -25.39
C GLU A 80 7.73 -8.06 -26.14
N VAL A 81 8.03 -6.87 -25.64
CA VAL A 81 7.56 -5.60 -26.22
C VAL A 81 8.57 -4.99 -27.19
N LEU A 82 9.86 -5.21 -26.98
CA LEU A 82 10.93 -4.67 -27.82
C LEU A 82 11.13 -5.49 -29.10
N ASP A 83 11.62 -4.83 -30.15
CA ASP A 83 11.83 -5.39 -31.49
C ASP A 83 12.71 -6.66 -31.49
N ASN A 84 12.09 -7.83 -31.55
CA ASN A 84 12.73 -9.14 -31.67
C ASN A 84 11.76 -10.21 -32.22
N ARG A 85 12.12 -11.50 -32.14
CA ARG A 85 11.30 -12.61 -32.70
C ARG A 85 10.43 -13.34 -31.68
N VAL A 86 10.44 -12.91 -30.42
CA VAL A 86 9.67 -13.52 -29.34
C VAL A 86 8.21 -13.11 -29.48
N LEU A 87 7.30 -14.09 -29.42
CA LEU A 87 5.87 -13.85 -29.46
C LEU A 87 5.37 -13.26 -28.13
N PRO A 88 4.36 -12.36 -28.16
CA PRO A 88 3.68 -11.89 -26.97
C PRO A 88 3.13 -13.03 -26.10
N PHE A 89 3.17 -12.85 -24.78
CA PHE A 89 2.72 -13.76 -23.74
C PHE A 89 3.52 -15.07 -23.57
N THR A 90 4.66 -15.23 -24.24
CA THR A 90 5.48 -16.45 -24.18
C THR A 90 6.14 -16.66 -22.81
N PHE A 91 6.86 -15.66 -22.32
CA PHE A 91 7.57 -15.68 -21.04
C PHE A 91 6.75 -15.04 -19.93
N GLN A 92 6.21 -13.83 -20.15
CA GLN A 92 5.49 -13.08 -19.12
C GLN A 92 4.24 -13.83 -18.67
N GLY A 93 3.51 -14.46 -19.61
CA GLY A 93 2.28 -15.20 -19.32
C GLY A 93 2.55 -16.41 -18.43
N VAL A 94 3.51 -17.26 -18.82
CA VAL A 94 3.92 -18.44 -18.04
C VAL A 94 4.48 -18.05 -16.68
N PHE A 95 5.30 -17.00 -16.62
CA PHE A 95 5.87 -16.53 -15.37
C PHE A 95 4.81 -16.01 -14.39
N LEU A 96 3.84 -15.23 -14.87
CA LEU A 96 2.72 -14.78 -14.04
C LEU A 96 1.86 -15.94 -13.53
N MET A 97 1.60 -16.95 -14.37
CA MET A 97 0.88 -18.15 -13.94
C MET A 97 1.61 -18.83 -12.78
N TYR A 98 2.93 -18.96 -12.88
CA TYR A 98 3.76 -19.46 -11.80
C TYR A 98 3.63 -18.60 -10.52
N LEU A 99 3.64 -17.26 -10.65
CA LEU A 99 3.46 -16.35 -9.51
C LEU A 99 2.06 -16.45 -8.88
N TYR A 100 1.00 -16.63 -9.68
CA TYR A 100 -0.35 -16.80 -9.16
C TYR A 100 -0.48 -18.12 -8.40
N VAL A 101 -0.01 -19.23 -8.97
CA VAL A 101 -0.02 -20.54 -8.28
C VAL A 101 0.79 -20.47 -6.99
N GLY A 102 2.01 -19.92 -7.03
CA GLY A 102 2.86 -19.75 -5.86
C GLY A 102 2.18 -18.90 -4.78
N SER A 103 1.49 -17.82 -5.17
CA SER A 103 0.75 -16.95 -4.27
C SER A 103 -0.47 -17.64 -3.64
N ILE A 104 -1.23 -18.40 -4.43
CA ILE A 104 -2.37 -19.19 -3.95
C ILE A 104 -1.89 -20.21 -2.92
N VAL A 105 -0.83 -20.95 -3.24
CA VAL A 105 -0.22 -21.92 -2.30
C VAL A 105 0.26 -21.22 -1.04
N ALA A 106 0.96 -20.09 -1.15
CA ALA A 106 1.42 -19.32 0.00
C ALA A 106 0.25 -18.86 0.89
N ILE A 107 -0.83 -18.34 0.30
CA ILE A 107 -2.03 -17.92 1.05
C ILE A 107 -2.66 -19.13 1.75
N MET A 108 -2.83 -20.26 1.06
CA MET A 108 -3.42 -21.47 1.63
C MET A 108 -2.57 -22.00 2.78
N CYS A 109 -1.25 -22.08 2.63
CA CYS A 109 -0.34 -22.47 3.71
C CYS A 109 -0.46 -21.55 4.93
N ILE A 110 -0.48 -20.23 4.72
CA ILE A 110 -0.68 -19.26 5.81
C ILE A 110 -2.05 -19.45 6.46
N TYR A 111 -3.11 -19.65 5.68
CA TYR A 111 -4.48 -19.80 6.17
C TYR A 111 -4.66 -21.06 7.02
N VAL A 112 -4.14 -22.20 6.54
CA VAL A 112 -4.12 -23.47 7.29
C VAL A 112 -3.39 -23.29 8.62
N SER A 113 -2.26 -22.57 8.62
CA SER A 113 -1.48 -22.31 9.83
C SER A 113 -2.23 -21.48 10.86
N VAL A 114 -2.93 -20.45 10.39
CA VAL A 114 -3.78 -19.60 11.23
C VAL A 114 -4.94 -20.40 11.83
N ILE A 115 -5.56 -21.32 11.07
CA ILE A 115 -6.62 -22.19 11.58
C ILE A 115 -6.08 -23.15 12.64
N ILE A 116 -4.93 -23.79 12.40
CA ILE A 116 -4.30 -24.71 13.36
C ILE A 116 -4.03 -23.99 14.68
N ASP A 117 -3.59 -22.73 14.65
CA ASP A 117 -3.35 -21.95 15.86
C ASP A 117 -4.64 -21.59 16.61
N ASN A 118 -5.78 -21.48 15.92
CA ASN A 118 -7.09 -21.25 16.53
C ASN A 118 -7.78 -22.53 17.03
N CYS A 119 -7.24 -23.73 16.74
CA CYS A 119 -7.76 -25.00 17.22
C CYS A 119 -6.97 -25.52 18.45
N PRO A 120 -7.48 -25.34 19.68
CA PRO A 120 -6.78 -25.77 20.90
C PRO A 120 -6.64 -27.30 21.03
N SER A 121 -7.50 -28.09 20.39
CA SER A 121 -7.50 -29.56 20.45
C SER A 121 -6.19 -30.20 19.96
N ILE A 122 -5.59 -29.68 18.88
CA ILE A 122 -4.38 -30.26 18.27
C ILE A 122 -3.10 -29.87 19.03
N THR A 123 -3.09 -28.69 19.65
CA THR A 123 -1.92 -28.20 20.39
C THR A 123 -1.83 -28.84 21.79
N ALA A 124 -2.99 -29.09 22.44
CA ALA A 124 -3.05 -29.79 23.73
C ALA A 124 -2.59 -31.26 23.64
N SER A 125 -2.81 -31.93 22.51
CA SER A 125 -2.36 -33.32 22.31
C SER A 125 -0.83 -33.48 22.27
N LYS A 126 -0.07 -32.39 22.05
CA LYS A 126 1.41 -32.44 22.10
C LYS A 126 1.99 -32.14 23.49
N GLU A 127 1.27 -31.43 24.35
CA GLU A 127 1.71 -31.19 25.74
C GLU A 127 1.38 -32.37 26.67
N ASN A 128 0.37 -33.17 26.34
CA ASN A 128 -0.02 -34.34 27.14
C ASN A 128 0.87 -35.59 26.92
N LEU A 129 1.86 -35.53 26.03
CA LEU A 129 2.76 -36.67 25.74
C LEU A 129 4.13 -36.56 26.44
N THR A 130 4.34 -35.55 27.30
CA THR A 130 5.59 -35.37 28.05
C THR A 130 5.40 -35.14 29.56
N LYS A 131 4.19 -35.34 30.10
CA LYS A 131 3.96 -35.28 31.54
C LYS A 131 3.34 -36.57 32.03
N HIS A 132 4.16 -37.32 32.78
CA HIS A 132 3.73 -38.41 33.64
C HIS A 132 2.70 -37.89 34.66
N GLU A 133 1.74 -38.75 34.98
CA GLU A 133 0.53 -38.53 35.79
C GLU A 133 0.77 -37.86 37.15
N ASP A 134 -0.20 -37.00 37.52
CA ASP A 134 -0.84 -36.98 38.84
C ASP A 134 -2.31 -36.51 38.65
N PRO A 135 -3.32 -37.17 39.25
CA PRO A 135 -4.72 -36.82 39.07
C PRO A 135 -5.22 -35.82 40.14
N GLU A 136 -6.31 -35.13 39.80
CA GLU A 136 -7.12 -34.20 40.62
C GLU A 136 -6.70 -32.71 40.63
N VAL A 137 -7.43 -31.90 39.86
CA VAL A 137 -8.53 -31.03 40.34
C VAL A 137 -9.10 -30.30 39.12
N GLY A 138 -10.42 -30.41 38.96
CA GLY A 138 -11.15 -29.92 37.81
C GLY A 138 -11.24 -28.39 37.69
N SER A 139 -11.30 -27.97 36.41
CA SER A 139 -12.13 -26.88 35.87
C SER A 139 -11.99 -25.46 36.45
N ILE A 140 -11.57 -24.53 35.57
CA ILE A 140 -12.08 -23.14 35.35
C ILE A 140 -11.02 -22.22 34.65
N THR A 141 -9.96 -22.76 34.03
CA THR A 141 -8.94 -21.90 33.36
C THR A 141 -9.19 -21.64 31.87
N SER A 142 -10.05 -22.40 31.17
CA SER A 142 -10.23 -22.24 29.71
C SER A 142 -10.97 -20.96 29.29
N PHE A 143 -11.88 -20.44 30.13
CA PHE A 143 -12.60 -19.20 29.86
C PHE A 143 -11.73 -17.95 30.02
N GLY A 144 -10.69 -18.02 30.87
CA GLY A 144 -9.70 -16.94 31.02
C GLY A 144 -8.83 -16.78 29.78
N THR A 145 -8.45 -17.88 29.14
CA THR A 145 -7.60 -17.90 27.95
C THR A 145 -8.33 -17.39 26.71
N LEU A 146 -9.61 -17.74 26.53
CA LEU A 146 -10.44 -17.20 25.44
C LEU A 146 -10.65 -15.69 25.59
N LYS A 147 -10.87 -15.22 26.83
CA LYS A 147 -10.98 -13.79 27.13
C LYS A 147 -9.64 -13.07 26.94
N ARG A 148 -8.50 -13.71 27.25
CA ARG A 148 -7.15 -13.18 27.01
C ARG A 148 -6.78 -13.12 25.53
N ALA A 149 -7.23 -14.08 24.72
CA ALA A 149 -7.12 -14.05 23.26
C ALA A 149 -7.99 -12.93 22.65
N HIS A 150 -9.22 -12.76 23.16
CA HIS A 150 -10.12 -11.68 22.73
C HIS A 150 -9.66 -10.28 23.19
N ILE A 151 -8.97 -10.20 24.34
CA ILE A 151 -8.34 -8.97 24.87
C ILE A 151 -6.99 -8.69 24.16
N SER A 152 -6.25 -9.70 23.70
CA SER A 152 -5.04 -9.49 22.88
C SER A 152 -5.37 -8.97 21.47
N ARG A 153 -6.55 -9.30 20.94
CA ARG A 153 -7.10 -8.73 19.70
C ARG A 153 -7.36 -7.22 19.78
N SER A 154 -7.27 -6.60 20.96
CA SER A 154 -7.43 -5.15 21.13
C SER A 154 -6.13 -4.34 21.08
N LYS A 155 -5.00 -4.93 20.71
CA LYS A 155 -3.74 -4.19 20.47
C LYS A 155 -3.68 -3.76 18.99
N THR A 156 -4.00 -2.48 18.76
CA THR A 156 -3.73 -1.65 17.57
C THR A 156 -3.79 -2.37 16.22
N SER A 157 -4.90 -2.20 15.49
CA SER A 157 -5.01 -2.65 14.09
C SER A 157 -3.84 -2.11 13.27
N ARG A 158 -3.07 -3.01 12.64
CA ARG A 158 -1.88 -2.69 11.83
C ARG A 158 -2.20 -2.08 10.47
N THR A 159 -3.46 -2.19 10.06
CA THR A 159 -4.04 -1.62 8.86
C THR A 159 -5.35 -0.95 9.26
N SER A 160 -5.59 0.25 8.73
CA SER A 160 -6.82 0.95 9.05
C SER A 160 -8.05 0.26 8.45
N PHE A 161 -9.22 0.49 9.06
CA PHE A 161 -10.47 -0.09 8.59
C PHE A 161 -10.84 0.44 7.20
N TYR A 162 -10.66 1.74 6.97
CA TYR A 162 -11.02 2.38 5.70
C TYR A 162 -10.13 1.90 4.55
N LEU A 163 -8.83 1.67 4.80
CA LEU A 163 -7.93 1.10 3.80
C LEU A 163 -8.32 -0.34 3.42
N ARG A 164 -8.80 -1.15 4.38
CA ARG A 164 -9.34 -2.49 4.10
C ARG A 164 -10.58 -2.45 3.22
N VAL A 165 -11.50 -1.51 3.50
CA VAL A 165 -12.69 -1.30 2.66
C VAL A 165 -12.29 -0.86 1.25
N GLY A 166 -11.31 0.03 1.11
CA GLY A 166 -10.73 0.41 -0.18
C GLY A 166 -10.20 -0.79 -0.97
N ALA A 167 -9.35 -1.60 -0.34
CA ALA A 167 -8.81 -2.82 -0.96
C ALA A 167 -9.92 -3.79 -1.42
N LEU A 168 -11.02 -3.89 -0.67
CA LEU A 168 -12.19 -4.69 -1.06
C LEU A 168 -12.85 -4.13 -2.32
N VAL A 169 -13.10 -2.82 -2.38
CA VAL A 169 -13.72 -2.16 -3.55
C VAL A 169 -12.85 -2.30 -4.80
N PHE A 170 -11.55 -2.00 -4.70
CA PHE A 170 -10.62 -2.13 -5.82
C PHE A 170 -10.46 -3.57 -6.28
N GLY A 171 -10.39 -4.52 -5.34
CA GLY A 171 -10.32 -5.93 -5.69
C GLY A 171 -11.61 -6.45 -6.34
N LEU A 172 -12.79 -5.97 -5.93
CA LEU A 172 -14.06 -6.34 -6.57
C LEU A 172 -14.12 -5.82 -8.00
N GLY A 173 -13.70 -4.57 -8.25
CA GLY A 173 -13.53 -4.03 -9.60
C GLY A 173 -12.56 -4.86 -10.44
N THR A 174 -11.47 -5.32 -9.83
CA THR A 174 -10.51 -6.24 -10.47
C THR A 174 -11.14 -7.59 -10.83
N LEU A 175 -12.00 -8.16 -9.99
CA LEU A 175 -12.70 -9.40 -10.29
C LEU A 175 -13.71 -9.23 -11.43
N ILE A 176 -14.38 -8.07 -11.53
CA ILE A 176 -15.23 -7.73 -12.67
C ILE A 176 -14.39 -7.69 -13.95
N PHE A 177 -13.23 -7.03 -13.93
CA PHE A 177 -12.29 -7.00 -15.04
C PHE A 177 -11.90 -8.42 -15.50
N ASN A 178 -11.42 -9.25 -14.57
CA ASN A 178 -11.03 -10.63 -14.88
C ASN A 178 -12.23 -11.45 -15.39
N GLY A 179 -13.43 -11.24 -14.85
CA GLY A 179 -14.65 -11.91 -15.29
C GLY A 179 -15.03 -11.58 -16.73
N LEU A 180 -14.90 -10.30 -17.14
CA LEU A 180 -15.09 -9.88 -18.52
C LEU A 180 -14.02 -10.47 -19.45
N GLU A 181 -12.77 -10.54 -19.00
CA GLU A 181 -11.66 -11.16 -19.77
C GLU A 181 -11.91 -12.67 -19.99
N ILE A 182 -12.37 -13.40 -18.96
CA ILE A 182 -12.76 -14.81 -19.08
C ILE A 182 -13.92 -14.98 -20.07
N ALA A 183 -14.95 -14.13 -19.98
CA ALA A 183 -16.11 -14.18 -20.88
C ALA A 183 -15.74 -13.85 -22.33
N MET A 184 -14.81 -12.93 -22.53
CA MET A 184 -14.25 -12.64 -23.84
C MET A 184 -13.55 -13.89 -24.40
N HIS A 185 -12.61 -14.49 -23.66
CA HIS A 185 -11.86 -15.64 -24.16
C HIS A 185 -12.73 -16.88 -24.39
N SER A 186 -13.78 -17.11 -23.60
CA SER A 186 -14.67 -18.27 -23.77
C SER A 186 -15.53 -18.19 -25.03
N THR A 187 -15.71 -17.00 -25.60
CA THR A 187 -16.55 -16.79 -26.79
C THR A 187 -15.75 -16.58 -28.07
N MET A 188 -14.42 -16.55 -28.01
CA MET A 188 -13.55 -16.43 -29.18
C MET A 188 -13.59 -17.67 -30.08
N LYS A 189 -13.50 -17.46 -31.40
CA LYS A 189 -13.44 -18.55 -32.40
C LYS A 189 -12.07 -19.25 -32.34
N SER A 190 -12.04 -20.54 -32.67
CA SER A 190 -10.89 -21.45 -32.52
C SER A 190 -9.61 -21.03 -33.23
N GLU A 191 -9.68 -20.20 -34.28
CA GLU A 191 -8.48 -19.70 -34.99
C GLU A 191 -7.68 -18.66 -34.19
N CYS A 192 -8.23 -18.10 -33.12
CA CYS A 192 -7.58 -17.08 -32.29
C CYS A 192 -7.05 -17.56 -30.94
N VAL A 193 -7.34 -18.80 -30.53
CA VAL A 193 -7.07 -19.26 -29.16
C VAL A 193 -5.97 -20.31 -29.16
N LYS A 194 -4.86 -20.01 -28.48
CA LYS A 194 -3.96 -21.05 -27.96
C LYS A 194 -4.44 -21.39 -26.54
N ASP A 195 -4.63 -22.67 -26.22
CA ASP A 195 -5.22 -23.18 -24.97
C ASP A 195 -4.57 -22.65 -23.67
N ILE A 196 -3.31 -22.23 -23.74
CA ILE A 196 -2.55 -21.66 -22.62
C ILE A 196 -3.06 -20.26 -22.20
N VAL A 197 -3.72 -19.51 -23.08
CA VAL A 197 -4.16 -18.12 -22.83
C VAL A 197 -5.42 -18.06 -21.95
N PHE A 198 -6.24 -19.10 -21.92
CA PHE A 198 -7.49 -19.11 -21.13
C PHE A 198 -7.27 -19.26 -19.63
N ALA A 199 -6.20 -19.96 -19.22
CA ALA A 199 -5.94 -20.23 -17.81
C ALA A 199 -5.46 -18.98 -17.04
N HIS A 200 -4.91 -17.99 -17.73
CA HIS A 200 -4.38 -16.76 -17.15
C HIS A 200 -5.40 -15.94 -16.34
N PRO A 201 -6.51 -15.47 -16.93
CA PRO A 201 -7.46 -14.66 -16.19
C PRO A 201 -8.19 -15.45 -15.10
N ILE A 202 -8.32 -16.77 -15.23
CA ILE A 202 -8.90 -17.64 -14.19
C ILE A 202 -7.99 -17.69 -12.95
N LEU A 203 -6.69 -17.95 -13.14
CA LEU A 203 -5.75 -17.96 -12.03
C LEU A 203 -5.60 -16.58 -11.40
N GLN A 204 -5.59 -15.51 -12.20
CA GLN A 204 -5.59 -14.15 -11.69
C GLN A 204 -6.84 -13.88 -10.84
N ALA A 205 -8.03 -14.25 -11.31
CA ALA A 205 -9.28 -14.09 -10.54
C ALA A 205 -9.25 -14.87 -9.22
N LEU A 206 -8.80 -16.13 -9.25
CA LEU A 206 -8.70 -16.96 -8.06
C LEU A 206 -7.70 -16.37 -7.05
N PHE A 207 -6.53 -15.94 -7.52
CA PHE A 207 -5.52 -15.26 -6.71
C PHE A 207 -6.08 -13.98 -6.07
N THR A 208 -6.68 -13.08 -6.87
CA THR A 208 -7.26 -11.82 -6.38
C THR A 208 -8.34 -12.07 -5.34
N PHE A 209 -9.23 -13.05 -5.57
CA PHE A 209 -10.29 -13.39 -4.62
C PHE A 209 -9.73 -13.89 -3.29
N LEU A 210 -8.80 -14.85 -3.34
CA LEU A 210 -8.17 -15.41 -2.14
C LEU A 210 -7.35 -14.36 -1.38
N GLN A 211 -6.59 -13.53 -2.09
CA GLN A 211 -5.79 -12.47 -1.47
C GLN A 211 -6.70 -11.39 -0.86
N MET A 212 -7.75 -10.96 -1.55
CA MET A 212 -8.73 -10.01 -1.02
C MET A 212 -9.36 -10.52 0.28
N HIS A 213 -9.83 -11.77 0.28
CA HIS A 213 -10.38 -12.39 1.49
C HIS A 213 -9.34 -12.46 2.62
N PHE A 214 -8.11 -12.86 2.29
CA PHE A 214 -6.99 -12.90 3.24
C PHE A 214 -6.70 -11.52 3.86
N LEU A 215 -6.60 -10.47 3.06
CA LEU A 215 -6.35 -9.10 3.52
C LEU A 215 -7.50 -8.55 4.38
N PHE A 216 -8.74 -8.89 4.06
CA PHE A 216 -9.90 -8.44 4.83
C PHE A 216 -10.00 -9.13 6.19
N VAL A 217 -9.91 -10.47 6.22
CA VAL A 217 -10.14 -11.29 7.42
C VAL A 217 -8.90 -11.41 8.31
N ASN A 218 -7.72 -11.59 7.71
CA ASN A 218 -6.50 -11.99 8.43
C ASN A 218 -5.43 -10.91 8.50
N SER A 219 -5.74 -9.66 8.11
CA SER A 219 -4.74 -8.58 8.20
C SER A 219 -4.24 -8.30 9.61
N GLU A 220 -4.97 -8.77 10.62
CA GLU A 220 -4.63 -8.64 12.03
C GLU A 220 -3.96 -9.87 12.63
N VAL A 221 -3.91 -11.01 11.91
CA VAL A 221 -3.37 -12.25 12.48
C VAL A 221 -1.84 -12.21 12.46
N ILE A 222 -1.24 -12.48 13.62
CA ILE A 222 0.20 -12.64 13.76
C ILE A 222 0.46 -14.12 13.48
N VAL A 223 1.19 -14.41 12.41
CA VAL A 223 1.65 -15.78 12.14
C VAL A 223 2.77 -16.08 13.13
N GLU A 224 2.41 -16.60 14.32
CA GLU A 224 3.38 -16.92 15.37
C GLU A 224 4.05 -18.30 15.15
N LYS A 225 3.35 -19.28 14.54
CA LYS A 225 3.91 -20.64 14.35
C LYS A 225 4.55 -20.96 12.99
N PHE A 226 4.13 -20.36 11.87
CA PHE A 226 4.72 -20.66 10.55
C PHE A 226 6.14 -20.07 10.34
N GLY A 227 6.70 -19.48 11.41
CA GLY A 227 8.12 -19.19 11.57
C GLY A 227 8.68 -18.25 10.51
N GLN A 228 9.92 -18.51 10.12
CA GLN A 228 10.69 -17.70 9.17
C GLN A 228 10.28 -17.95 7.71
N VAL A 229 9.70 -19.12 7.40
CA VAL A 229 9.29 -19.50 6.02
C VAL A 229 8.13 -18.65 5.51
N ALA A 230 7.23 -18.21 6.40
CA ALA A 230 6.14 -17.28 6.05
C ALA A 230 6.66 -15.98 5.39
N ARG A 231 7.92 -15.59 5.64
CA ARG A 231 8.54 -14.42 5.01
C ARG A 231 8.68 -14.57 3.50
N PHE A 232 9.02 -15.77 3.03
CA PHE A 232 9.04 -16.05 1.60
C PHE A 232 7.65 -15.98 1.00
N GLY A 233 6.62 -16.50 1.71
CA GLY A 233 5.23 -16.39 1.28
C GLY A 233 4.75 -14.94 1.15
N PHE A 234 4.96 -14.10 2.18
CA PHE A 234 4.58 -12.70 2.11
C PHE A 234 5.38 -11.92 1.06
N MET A 235 6.69 -12.16 0.94
CA MET A 235 7.48 -11.48 -0.08
C MET A 235 7.11 -11.92 -1.50
N HIS A 236 6.71 -13.17 -1.69
CA HIS A 236 6.15 -13.64 -2.95
C HIS A 236 4.84 -12.92 -3.30
N LEU A 237 3.96 -12.68 -2.33
CA LEU A 237 2.73 -11.90 -2.53
C LEU A 237 3.02 -10.45 -2.89
N VAL A 238 4.01 -9.83 -2.24
CA VAL A 238 4.49 -8.47 -2.58
C VAL A 238 5.00 -8.45 -4.02
N ALA A 239 5.91 -9.37 -4.36
CA ALA A 239 6.52 -9.44 -5.68
C ALA A 239 5.48 -9.72 -6.78
N THR A 240 4.48 -10.56 -6.52
CA THR A 240 3.39 -10.86 -7.47
C THR A 240 2.56 -9.61 -7.75
N ASN A 241 2.19 -8.84 -6.74
CA ASN A 241 1.42 -7.61 -6.92
C ASN A 241 2.22 -6.52 -7.67
N ILE A 242 3.51 -6.37 -7.36
CA ILE A 242 4.40 -5.46 -8.10
C ILE A 242 4.59 -5.94 -9.54
N ALA A 243 4.71 -7.25 -9.77
CA ALA A 243 4.83 -7.84 -11.10
C ALA A 243 3.58 -7.58 -11.97
N ILE A 244 2.38 -7.69 -11.40
CA ILE A 244 1.13 -7.32 -12.08
C ILE A 244 1.17 -5.84 -12.48
N TRP A 245 1.56 -4.95 -11.57
CA TRP A 245 1.63 -3.52 -11.90
C TRP A 245 2.65 -3.22 -13.00
N ILE A 246 3.86 -3.79 -12.93
CA ILE A 246 4.89 -3.63 -13.98
C ILE A 246 4.38 -4.12 -15.34
N ARG A 247 3.72 -5.29 -15.35
CA ARG A 247 3.08 -5.81 -16.56
C ARG A 247 2.13 -4.80 -17.17
N MET A 248 1.23 -4.25 -16.35
CA MET A 248 0.22 -3.29 -16.81
C MET A 248 0.88 -2.04 -17.41
N VAL A 249 1.91 -1.51 -16.76
CA VAL A 249 2.64 -0.33 -17.27
C VAL A 249 3.28 -0.63 -18.62
N VAL A 250 4.02 -1.73 -18.74
CA VAL A 250 4.78 -2.06 -19.96
C VAL A 250 3.85 -2.45 -21.10
N TRP A 251 2.91 -3.36 -20.86
CA TRP A 251 1.99 -3.87 -21.87
C TRP A 251 1.09 -2.78 -22.44
N GLU A 252 0.51 -1.94 -21.59
CA GLU A 252 -0.41 -0.90 -22.04
C GLU A 252 0.33 0.23 -22.76
N SER A 253 1.54 0.59 -22.31
CA SER A 253 2.38 1.58 -23.03
C SER A 253 2.73 1.09 -24.42
N ALA A 254 3.13 -0.17 -24.52
CA ALA A 254 3.50 -0.81 -25.78
C ALA A 254 2.33 -0.86 -26.76
N THR A 255 1.18 -1.34 -26.29
CA THR A 255 -0.01 -1.53 -27.14
C THR A 255 -0.47 -0.21 -27.74
N VAL A 256 -0.61 0.82 -26.91
CA VAL A 256 -1.03 2.16 -27.39
C VAL A 256 0.00 2.78 -28.34
N TRP A 257 1.29 2.60 -28.08
CA TRP A 257 2.33 3.08 -28.99
C TRP A 257 2.30 2.34 -30.35
N ILE A 258 2.10 1.02 -30.33
CA ILE A 258 2.00 0.21 -31.55
C ILE A 258 0.79 0.63 -32.38
N GLU A 259 -0.37 0.79 -31.74
CA GLU A 259 -1.59 1.25 -32.41
C GLU A 259 -1.39 2.63 -33.04
N ASP A 260 -0.87 3.60 -32.28
CA ASP A 260 -0.63 4.96 -32.80
C ASP A 260 0.35 4.99 -33.97
N THR A 261 1.41 4.18 -33.90
CA THR A 261 2.50 4.21 -34.90
C THR A 261 2.19 3.42 -36.17
N TYR A 262 1.45 2.31 -36.05
CA TYR A 262 1.33 1.30 -37.11
C TYR A 262 -0.10 1.01 -37.58
N ALA A 263 -1.16 1.46 -36.89
CA ALA A 263 -2.55 1.09 -37.26
C ALA A 263 -2.93 1.49 -38.71
N ASN A 264 -2.35 2.56 -39.24
CA ASN A 264 -2.64 3.06 -40.59
C ASN A 264 -1.59 2.67 -41.65
N LYS A 265 -0.58 1.87 -41.28
CA LYS A 265 0.49 1.46 -42.20
C LYS A 265 0.15 0.12 -42.86
N PRO A 266 0.58 -0.12 -44.12
CA PRO A 266 0.41 -1.42 -44.74
C PRO A 266 1.22 -2.48 -43.96
N LEU A 267 0.63 -3.66 -43.75
CA LEU A 267 1.23 -4.75 -42.95
C LEU A 267 2.65 -5.18 -43.38
N THR A 268 3.05 -4.89 -44.63
CA THR A 268 4.38 -5.17 -45.17
C THR A 268 5.48 -4.27 -44.60
N GLU A 269 5.13 -3.11 -44.05
CA GLU A 269 6.06 -2.14 -43.47
C GLU A 269 6.10 -2.20 -41.93
N VAL A 270 5.27 -3.05 -41.33
CA VAL A 270 5.13 -3.16 -39.87
C VAL A 270 6.06 -4.26 -39.37
N PRO A 271 6.83 -4.04 -38.28
CA PRO A 271 7.63 -5.08 -37.64
C PRO A 271 6.78 -6.30 -37.30
N GLU A 272 7.36 -7.50 -37.43
CA GLU A 272 6.64 -8.77 -37.27
C GLU A 272 5.91 -8.87 -35.91
N GLN A 273 6.51 -8.37 -34.83
CA GLN A 273 5.88 -8.32 -33.52
C GLN A 273 4.67 -7.39 -33.44
N ALA A 274 4.76 -6.19 -34.02
CA ALA A 274 3.65 -5.24 -34.04
C ALA A 274 2.47 -5.82 -34.83
N VAL A 275 2.74 -6.57 -35.91
CA VAL A 275 1.71 -7.33 -36.64
C VAL A 275 1.01 -8.35 -35.73
N GLN A 276 1.75 -9.06 -34.88
CA GLN A 276 1.18 -10.05 -33.96
C GLN A 276 0.27 -9.40 -32.92
N VAL A 277 0.69 -8.26 -32.35
CA VAL A 277 -0.13 -7.49 -31.38
C VAL A 277 -1.40 -6.96 -32.05
N LEU A 278 -1.30 -6.38 -33.24
CA LEU A 278 -2.45 -5.87 -34.00
C LEU A 278 -3.44 -6.99 -34.37
N ARG A 279 -2.95 -8.19 -34.73
CA ARG A 279 -3.81 -9.36 -34.99
C ARG A 279 -4.52 -9.85 -33.72
N LEU A 280 -3.85 -9.80 -32.57
CA LEU A 280 -4.47 -10.18 -31.30
C LEU A 280 -5.64 -9.23 -30.98
N TYR A 281 -5.41 -7.93 -31.14
CA TYR A 281 -6.43 -6.91 -30.91
C TYR A 281 -7.62 -7.03 -31.87
N SER A 282 -7.37 -7.25 -33.16
CA SER A 282 -8.45 -7.48 -34.13
C SER A 282 -9.26 -8.73 -33.80
N CYS A 283 -8.64 -9.75 -33.20
CA CYS A 283 -9.40 -10.89 -32.72
C CYS A 283 -10.25 -10.57 -31.48
N PHE A 284 -9.75 -9.75 -30.55
CA PHE A 284 -10.52 -9.29 -29.40
C PHE A 284 -11.81 -8.58 -29.84
N GLN A 285 -11.76 -7.79 -30.92
CA GLN A 285 -12.93 -7.06 -31.40
C GLN A 285 -13.89 -7.86 -32.31
N ASN A 286 -13.62 -9.14 -32.59
CA ASN A 286 -14.41 -9.96 -33.51
C ASN A 286 -15.81 -10.31 -32.97
N ASN A 287 -16.02 -10.28 -31.66
CA ASN A 287 -17.28 -10.61 -31.01
C ASN A 287 -17.76 -9.50 -30.06
N THR A 288 -19.07 -9.48 -29.79
CA THR A 288 -19.70 -8.46 -28.93
C THR A 288 -19.10 -8.38 -27.53
N LEU A 289 -18.82 -9.53 -26.90
CA LEU A 289 -18.20 -9.57 -25.56
C LEU A 289 -16.77 -9.03 -25.56
N GLY A 290 -16.01 -9.27 -26.63
CA GLY A 290 -14.65 -8.75 -26.73
C GLY A 290 -14.61 -7.24 -27.02
N ARG A 291 -15.58 -6.71 -27.79
CA ARG A 291 -15.78 -5.25 -27.90
C ARG A 291 -16.16 -4.62 -26.56
N LEU A 292 -17.11 -5.23 -25.85
CA LEU A 292 -17.50 -4.78 -24.51
C LEU A 292 -16.30 -4.74 -23.54
N TRP A 293 -15.46 -5.78 -23.55
CA TRP A 293 -14.24 -5.81 -22.73
C TRP A 293 -13.26 -4.71 -23.14
N THR A 294 -13.00 -4.55 -24.44
CA THR A 294 -12.09 -3.53 -24.98
C THR A 294 -12.55 -2.11 -24.61
N ASP A 295 -13.85 -1.84 -24.67
CA ASP A 295 -14.44 -0.54 -24.32
C ASP A 295 -14.43 -0.29 -22.80
N ALA A 296 -14.58 -1.36 -21.99
CA ALA A 296 -14.59 -1.27 -20.53
C ALA A 296 -13.17 -1.21 -19.92
N GLN A 297 -12.17 -1.74 -20.63
CA GLN A 297 -10.80 -1.90 -20.17
C GLN A 297 -10.20 -0.59 -19.58
N PRO A 298 -10.27 0.57 -20.26
CA PRO A 298 -9.67 1.82 -19.75
C PRO A 298 -10.26 2.28 -18.41
N TYR A 299 -11.50 1.88 -18.10
CA TYR A 299 -12.19 2.24 -16.88
C TYR A 299 -11.94 1.27 -15.72
N LEU A 300 -11.64 0.01 -16.05
CA LEU A 300 -11.43 -1.03 -15.05
C LEU A 300 -9.96 -1.21 -14.65
N PHE A 301 -9.02 -0.80 -15.51
CA PHE A 301 -7.59 -0.84 -15.21
C PHE A 301 -7.15 -0.09 -13.95
N PRO A 302 -7.67 1.11 -13.64
CA PRO A 302 -7.38 1.76 -12.37
C PRO A 302 -7.68 0.83 -11.18
N PHE A 303 -8.78 0.08 -11.19
CA PHE A 303 -9.12 -0.82 -10.09
C PHE A 303 -8.08 -1.94 -9.90
N LEU A 304 -7.61 -2.53 -11.00
CA LEU A 304 -6.55 -3.56 -10.98
C LEU A 304 -5.25 -3.01 -10.41
N VAL A 305 -4.82 -1.84 -10.88
CA VAL A 305 -3.56 -1.23 -10.45
C VAL A 305 -3.63 -0.78 -8.99
N GLU A 306 -4.70 -0.09 -8.60
CA GLU A 306 -4.91 0.37 -7.22
C GLU A 306 -4.97 -0.80 -6.23
N TYR A 307 -5.70 -1.86 -6.57
CA TYR A 307 -5.74 -3.07 -5.76
C TYR A 307 -4.34 -3.65 -5.56
N SER A 308 -3.59 -3.79 -6.66
CA SER A 308 -2.25 -4.40 -6.63
C SER A 308 -1.28 -3.59 -5.77
N LEU A 309 -1.29 -2.25 -5.88
CA LEU A 309 -0.44 -1.36 -5.08
C LEU A 309 -0.79 -1.42 -3.58
N ILE A 310 -2.09 -1.36 -3.24
CA ILE A 310 -2.54 -1.47 -1.84
C ILE A 310 -2.19 -2.84 -1.26
N ALA A 311 -2.44 -3.91 -2.01
CA ALA A 311 -2.14 -5.28 -1.60
C ALA A 311 -0.63 -5.49 -1.39
N ALA A 312 0.22 -4.95 -2.27
CA ALA A 312 1.68 -4.99 -2.11
C ALA A 312 2.12 -4.26 -0.83
N ALA A 313 1.62 -3.05 -0.57
CA ALA A 313 2.00 -2.28 0.62
C ALA A 313 1.55 -2.98 1.92
N VAL A 314 0.31 -3.47 1.97
CA VAL A 314 -0.24 -4.16 3.14
C VAL A 314 0.52 -5.45 3.42
N THR A 315 0.77 -6.27 2.39
CA THR A 315 1.55 -7.53 2.55
C THR A 315 3.01 -7.28 2.89
N TYR A 316 3.63 -6.19 2.42
CA TYR A 316 4.97 -5.77 2.81
C TYR A 316 5.07 -5.41 4.30
N ILE A 317 4.08 -4.70 4.83
CA ILE A 317 4.02 -4.41 6.27
C ILE A 317 3.78 -5.69 7.07
N MET A 318 3.01 -6.66 6.55
CA MET A 318 2.89 -7.97 7.18
C MET A 318 4.23 -8.70 7.22
N TRP A 319 4.97 -8.73 6.10
CA TRP A 319 6.32 -9.30 6.00
C TRP A 319 7.29 -8.69 7.02
N CYS A 320 7.35 -7.34 7.08
CA CYS A 320 8.17 -6.59 8.03
C CYS A 320 7.86 -6.94 9.49
N ASN A 321 6.64 -7.39 9.78
CA ASN A 321 6.17 -7.65 11.13
C ASN A 321 6.26 -9.12 11.54
N VAL A 322 6.64 -10.03 10.64
CA VAL A 322 6.85 -11.44 10.96
C VAL A 322 7.97 -11.60 11.98
N GLY A 323 7.66 -12.21 13.12
CA GLY A 323 8.62 -12.56 14.19
C GLY A 323 8.92 -11.45 15.22
N LYS A 324 8.45 -10.21 15.02
CA LYS A 324 8.76 -9.08 15.93
C LYS A 324 8.15 -9.20 17.33
N GLU A 325 6.97 -9.81 17.46
CA GLU A 325 6.33 -10.00 18.77
C GLU A 325 7.02 -11.05 19.64
N LYS A 326 7.64 -12.07 19.03
CA LYS A 326 8.44 -13.06 19.76
C LYS A 326 9.69 -12.41 20.38
N LEU A 327 10.35 -11.52 19.64
CA LEU A 327 11.50 -10.76 20.13
C LEU A 327 11.12 -9.83 21.29
N LYS A 328 9.96 -9.15 21.20
CA LYS A 328 9.44 -8.34 22.31
C LYS A 328 9.11 -9.17 23.55
N LYS A 329 8.52 -10.36 23.39
CA LYS A 329 8.21 -11.27 24.49
C LYS A 329 9.50 -11.75 25.18
N LEU A 330 10.53 -12.14 24.43
CA LEU A 330 11.83 -12.52 25.02
C LEU A 330 12.53 -11.33 25.70
N GLY A 331 12.54 -10.15 25.10
CA GLY A 331 13.15 -8.95 25.70
C GLY A 331 12.42 -8.39 26.93
N GLN A 332 11.18 -8.84 27.19
CA GLN A 332 10.43 -8.52 28.41
C GLN A 332 10.71 -9.50 29.56
N ILE A 333 11.20 -10.71 29.26
CA ILE A 333 11.54 -11.72 30.28
C ILE A 333 12.83 -11.34 31.02
N GLY A 334 13.73 -10.56 30.39
CA GLY A 334 14.98 -10.07 31.00
C GLY A 334 14.86 -8.78 31.84
N LYS A 335 13.66 -8.26 32.12
CA LYS A 335 13.46 -7.11 33.02
C LYS A 335 12.88 -7.61 34.35
N PRO A 336 13.43 -7.21 35.52
CA PRO A 336 12.84 -7.58 36.79
C PRO A 336 11.40 -7.07 36.85
N VAL A 337 10.47 -7.99 37.09
CA VAL A 337 9.05 -7.70 37.29
C VAL A 337 8.95 -6.98 38.63
N MET A 338 8.84 -5.65 38.59
CA MET A 338 8.34 -4.91 39.74
C MET A 338 6.82 -5.12 39.76
N GLU A 339 6.34 -5.91 40.71
CA GLU A 339 4.92 -6.09 41.00
C GLU A 339 4.32 -4.73 41.43
N ASP A 340 3.75 -4.00 40.48
CA ASP A 340 2.85 -2.89 40.79
C ASP A 340 1.57 -3.49 41.40
N SER A 341 1.57 -3.51 42.73
CA SER A 341 0.43 -3.77 43.60
C SER A 341 -0.60 -2.65 43.44
N ALA A 342 -1.35 -2.68 42.34
CA ALA A 342 -2.49 -1.80 42.10
C ALA A 342 -3.68 -2.61 41.54
N THR A 343 -4.03 -3.70 42.24
CA THR A 343 -5.32 -4.37 42.08
C THR A 343 -6.32 -3.77 43.07
N LEU A 344 -6.84 -2.59 42.75
CA LEU A 344 -8.13 -2.13 43.26
C LEU A 344 -8.71 -1.08 42.30
N ASP A 345 -9.96 -1.31 41.93
CA ASP A 345 -10.87 -0.45 41.19
C ASP A 345 -10.77 -0.37 39.65
N LYS A 346 -11.29 -1.41 39.00
CA LYS A 346 -11.93 -1.28 37.68
C LYS A 346 -13.36 -1.82 37.74
N ARG A 347 -14.21 -1.17 38.54
CA ARG A 347 -15.67 -1.31 38.41
C ARG A 347 -16.13 -0.64 37.10
N GLY A 348 -16.69 -1.47 36.22
CA GLY A 348 -17.75 -1.09 35.27
C GLY A 348 -17.50 0.11 34.37
N VAL A 349 -16.65 -0.02 33.35
CA VAL A 349 -16.72 0.89 32.19
C VAL A 349 -18.00 0.56 31.42
N ARG A 350 -19.06 1.33 31.68
CA ARG A 350 -20.29 1.33 30.87
C ARG A 350 -19.90 1.58 29.41
N LYS A 351 -20.39 0.74 28.49
CA LYS A 351 -20.31 1.00 27.04
C LYS A 351 -21.18 2.22 26.72
N GLY A 352 -20.60 3.41 26.83
CA GLY A 352 -21.21 4.64 26.36
C GLY A 352 -21.43 4.56 24.85
N TYR A 353 -22.66 4.82 24.41
CA TYR A 353 -22.98 4.95 23.00
C TYR A 353 -22.32 6.22 22.44
N TRP A 354 -21.59 6.06 21.33
CA TRP A 354 -20.84 7.13 20.69
C TRP A 354 -21.79 8.00 19.87
N LYS A 355 -21.78 9.31 20.12
CA LYS A 355 -22.55 10.26 19.32
C LYS A 355 -21.63 10.96 18.32
N VAL A 356 -21.88 10.75 17.03
CA VAL A 356 -21.21 11.48 15.95
C VAL A 356 -21.92 12.83 15.78
N ASP A 357 -21.47 13.85 16.51
CA ASP A 357 -22.03 15.20 16.38
C ASP A 357 -21.47 15.91 15.14
N CYS A 358 -22.24 15.93 14.05
CA CYS A 358 -21.90 16.64 12.80
C CYS A 358 -22.12 18.17 12.89
N ARG A 359 -22.87 18.65 13.89
CA ARG A 359 -23.28 20.07 14.02
C ARG A 359 -22.10 21.05 14.10
N SER A 360 -20.94 20.61 14.61
CA SER A 360 -19.73 21.45 14.72
C SER A 360 -18.89 21.54 13.43
N ALA A 361 -19.17 20.72 12.42
CA ALA A 361 -18.41 20.64 11.18
C ALA A 361 -19.20 21.10 9.93
N SER A 362 -20.41 21.63 10.12
CA SER A 362 -21.38 21.88 9.05
C SER A 362 -20.85 22.74 7.91
N LYS A 363 -20.16 23.87 8.19
CA LYS A 363 -19.64 24.76 7.14
C LYS A 363 -18.66 24.05 6.19
N GLY A 364 -17.69 23.32 6.75
CA GLY A 364 -16.72 22.55 5.96
C GLY A 364 -17.36 21.38 5.23
N LEU A 365 -18.34 20.72 5.85
CA LEU A 365 -19.12 19.65 5.22
C LEU A 365 -19.92 20.15 4.00
N PHE A 366 -20.65 21.26 4.13
CA PHE A 366 -21.45 21.81 3.03
C PHE A 366 -20.58 22.31 1.88
N LEU A 367 -19.47 23.01 2.19
CA LEU A 367 -18.53 23.44 1.15
C LEU A 367 -17.89 22.25 0.44
N GLY A 368 -17.49 21.21 1.19
CA GLY A 368 -16.92 19.99 0.63
C GLY A 368 -17.92 19.21 -0.23
N LEU A 369 -19.18 19.08 0.22
CA LEU A 369 -20.23 18.43 -0.54
C LEU A 369 -20.58 19.20 -1.81
N LEU A 370 -20.55 20.54 -1.77
CA LEU A 370 -20.73 21.37 -2.97
C LEU A 370 -19.61 21.11 -3.99
N CYS A 371 -18.35 21.03 -3.54
CA CYS A 371 -17.25 20.63 -4.42
C CYS A 371 -17.46 19.23 -5.02
N LEU A 372 -17.92 18.27 -4.22
CA LEU A 372 -18.20 16.90 -4.68
C LEU A 372 -19.30 16.88 -5.76
N VAL A 373 -20.44 17.54 -5.50
CA VAL A 373 -21.54 17.62 -6.46
C VAL A 373 -21.08 18.32 -7.74
N GLY A 374 -20.36 19.45 -7.63
CA GLY A 374 -19.80 20.15 -8.77
C GLY A 374 -18.87 19.27 -9.60
N GLY A 375 -17.94 18.56 -8.96
CA GLY A 375 -17.03 17.63 -9.62
C GLY A 375 -17.76 16.49 -10.33
N VAL A 376 -18.79 15.90 -9.70
CA VAL A 376 -19.61 14.85 -10.32
C VAL A 376 -20.38 15.38 -11.54
N VAL A 377 -20.95 16.59 -11.47
CA VAL A 377 -21.63 17.21 -12.63
C VAL A 377 -20.65 17.40 -13.79
N ILE A 378 -19.44 17.90 -13.51
CA ILE A 378 -18.41 18.10 -14.54
C ILE A 378 -17.94 16.76 -15.12
N LEU A 379 -17.83 15.71 -14.31
CA LEU A 379 -17.53 14.36 -14.79
C LEU A 379 -18.60 13.84 -15.75
N ILE A 380 -19.88 14.05 -15.45
CA ILE A 380 -20.98 13.65 -16.34
C ILE A 380 -20.90 14.41 -17.67
N ILE A 381 -20.70 15.73 -17.62
CA ILE A 381 -20.50 16.55 -18.82
C ILE A 381 -19.29 16.05 -19.63
N PHE A 382 -18.21 15.68 -18.94
CA PHE A 382 -17.01 15.12 -19.55
C PHE A 382 -17.33 13.89 -20.41
N PHE A 383 -17.99 12.90 -19.83
CA PHE A 383 -18.33 11.65 -20.52
C PHE A 383 -19.25 11.84 -21.71
N VAL A 384 -20.21 12.77 -21.61
CA VAL A 384 -21.19 13.01 -22.67
C VAL A 384 -20.55 13.73 -23.87
N MET A 385 -19.57 14.62 -23.63
CA MET A 385 -19.05 15.52 -24.66
C MET A 385 -17.65 15.17 -25.18
N LYS A 386 -16.91 14.23 -24.55
CA LYS A 386 -15.51 13.93 -24.90
C LYS A 386 -15.27 13.51 -26.36
N ASP A 387 -16.26 12.88 -27.00
CA ASP A 387 -16.13 12.32 -28.35
C ASP A 387 -16.47 13.35 -29.45
N GLN A 388 -16.96 14.53 -29.08
CA GLN A 388 -17.34 15.59 -30.02
C GLN A 388 -16.15 16.54 -30.28
N ASN A 389 -15.62 16.54 -31.50
CA ASN A 389 -14.44 17.34 -31.86
C ASN A 389 -14.63 18.85 -31.65
N GLU A 390 -15.83 19.39 -31.90
CA GLU A 390 -16.13 20.82 -31.72
C GLU A 390 -16.04 21.29 -30.27
N PHE A 391 -16.14 20.37 -29.31
CA PHE A 391 -16.15 20.68 -27.88
C PHE A 391 -14.81 20.41 -27.20
N LYS A 392 -13.78 19.90 -27.90
CA LYS A 392 -12.48 19.55 -27.31
C LYS A 392 -11.83 20.72 -26.55
N THR A 393 -11.74 21.91 -27.18
CA THR A 393 -11.19 23.11 -26.53
C THR A 393 -12.02 23.55 -25.32
N LYS A 394 -13.36 23.55 -25.44
CA LYS A 394 -14.24 23.91 -24.31
C LYS A 394 -14.07 22.93 -23.15
N MET A 395 -13.94 21.63 -23.46
CA MET A 395 -13.71 20.58 -22.48
C MET A 395 -12.38 20.78 -21.76
N PHE A 396 -11.32 21.10 -22.49
CA PHE A 396 -10.01 21.39 -21.91
C PHE A 396 -10.11 22.46 -20.81
N TRP A 397 -10.78 23.58 -21.10
CA TRP A 397 -10.97 24.67 -20.14
C TRP A 397 -11.85 24.29 -18.95
N ILE A 398 -12.92 23.52 -19.16
CA ILE A 398 -13.77 23.03 -18.07
C ILE A 398 -12.99 22.09 -17.14
N CYS A 399 -12.21 21.16 -17.70
CA CYS A 399 -11.44 20.19 -16.91
C CYS A 399 -10.35 20.88 -16.10
N ASN A 400 -9.47 21.62 -16.78
CA ASN A 400 -8.34 22.31 -16.13
C ASN A 400 -8.84 23.41 -15.18
N GLY A 401 -9.86 24.18 -15.57
CA GLY A 401 -10.47 25.19 -14.73
C GLY A 401 -11.03 24.62 -13.43
N THR A 402 -11.74 23.50 -13.51
CA THR A 402 -12.27 22.80 -12.33
C THR A 402 -11.16 22.33 -11.41
N GLN A 403 -10.11 21.69 -11.95
CA GLN A 403 -8.96 21.26 -11.15
C GLN A 403 -8.26 22.46 -10.49
N MET A 404 -8.04 23.56 -11.21
CA MET A 404 -7.45 24.79 -10.63
C MET A 404 -8.28 25.32 -9.46
N ILE A 405 -9.60 25.37 -9.61
CA ILE A 405 -10.51 25.87 -8.56
C ILE A 405 -10.42 24.98 -7.31
N ILE A 406 -10.57 23.66 -7.46
CA ILE A 406 -10.57 22.73 -6.33
C ILE A 406 -9.19 22.70 -5.66
N LEU A 407 -8.10 22.71 -6.43
CA LEU A 407 -6.73 22.76 -5.89
C LEU A 407 -6.47 24.07 -5.14
N SER A 408 -6.89 25.21 -5.68
CA SER A 408 -6.73 26.52 -5.02
C SER A 408 -7.51 26.60 -3.71
N LEU A 409 -8.78 26.15 -3.70
CA LEU A 409 -9.58 26.07 -2.48
C LEU A 409 -8.94 25.11 -1.46
N SER A 410 -8.36 24.00 -1.92
CA SER A 410 -7.65 23.05 -1.06
C SER A 410 -6.36 23.62 -0.49
N ILE A 411 -5.61 24.44 -1.23
CA ILE A 411 -4.43 25.17 -0.72
C ILE A 411 -4.86 26.13 0.40
N ILE A 412 -5.89 26.94 0.16
CA ILE A 412 -6.45 27.86 1.17
C ILE A 412 -6.89 27.08 2.41
N GLY A 413 -7.64 25.99 2.22
CA GLY A 413 -8.05 25.09 3.29
C GLY A 413 -6.84 24.56 4.08
N THR A 414 -5.79 24.13 3.39
CA THR A 414 -4.58 23.59 4.01
C THR A 414 -3.83 24.64 4.83
N ILE A 415 -3.70 25.88 4.31
CA ILE A 415 -3.11 27.01 5.04
C ILE A 415 -3.91 27.32 6.31
N ILE A 416 -5.25 27.39 6.21
CA ILE A 416 -6.11 27.56 7.38
C ILE A 416 -5.93 26.39 8.37
N GLY A 417 -5.76 25.17 7.87
CA GLY A 417 -5.44 23.98 8.65
C GLY A 417 -4.16 24.14 9.46
N PHE A 418 -3.08 24.62 8.85
CA PHE A 418 -1.82 24.89 9.54
C PHE A 418 -1.94 25.93 10.64
N LEU A 419 -2.85 26.90 10.51
CA LEU A 419 -3.07 27.90 11.56
C LEU A 419 -3.95 27.37 12.71
N GLN A 420 -4.83 26.40 12.45
CA GLN A 420 -5.79 25.90 13.43
C GLN A 420 -5.34 24.63 14.16
N ILE A 421 -4.71 23.68 13.47
CA ILE A 421 -4.35 22.36 14.02
C ILE A 421 -3.28 22.43 15.12
N PRO A 422 -2.24 23.29 15.05
CA PRO A 422 -1.24 23.39 16.12
C PRO A 422 -1.81 23.83 17.48
N LYS A 423 -3.03 24.37 17.52
CA LYS A 423 -3.75 24.70 18.78
C LYS A 423 -4.18 23.46 19.55
N LEU A 424 -4.11 22.27 18.95
CA LEU A 424 -4.37 20.97 19.58
C LEU A 424 -3.14 20.46 20.32
N SER A 425 -3.35 19.63 21.34
CA SER A 425 -2.24 19.03 22.09
C SER A 425 -1.58 17.90 21.31
N VAL A 426 -0.29 17.69 21.56
CA VAL A 426 0.50 16.62 20.93
C VAL A 426 0.15 15.29 21.60
N SER A 427 -0.17 14.29 20.78
CA SER A 427 -0.36 12.90 21.18
C SER A 427 0.96 12.14 21.11
N THR A 428 1.17 11.23 22.05
CA THR A 428 2.28 10.25 22.02
C THR A 428 2.00 9.05 21.11
N SER A 429 0.80 8.95 20.52
CA SER A 429 0.46 7.89 19.58
C SER A 429 1.29 8.02 18.31
N LYS A 430 1.98 6.93 17.93
CA LYS A 430 2.71 6.87 16.65
C LYS A 430 1.70 6.62 15.50
N PRO A 431 1.85 7.28 14.34
CA PRO A 431 1.08 6.96 13.15
C PRO A 431 1.45 5.55 12.63
N LEU A 432 0.57 4.95 11.84
CA LEU A 432 0.79 3.60 11.30
C LEU A 432 1.99 3.62 10.31
N ASP A 433 2.85 2.60 10.40
CA ASP A 433 3.99 2.47 9.49
C ASP A 433 3.56 2.30 8.03
N LEU A 434 2.39 1.68 7.81
CA LEU A 434 1.77 1.53 6.50
C LEU A 434 1.41 2.89 5.88
N ASP A 435 0.84 3.79 6.67
CA ASP A 435 0.42 5.11 6.18
C ASP A 435 1.63 5.95 5.74
N ARG A 436 2.72 5.87 6.51
CA ARG A 436 4.00 6.51 6.14
C ARG A 436 4.57 5.97 4.84
N LEU A 437 4.56 4.65 4.67
CA LEU A 437 5.06 4.00 3.46
C LEU A 437 4.22 4.41 2.24
N LEU A 438 2.90 4.35 2.35
CA LEU A 438 1.99 4.70 1.27
C LEU A 438 2.09 6.19 0.90
N LEU A 439 2.07 7.11 1.86
CA LEU A 439 2.24 8.54 1.57
C LEU A 439 3.60 8.84 0.93
N SER A 440 4.69 8.30 1.48
CA SER A 440 6.05 8.55 0.96
C SER A 440 6.27 7.96 -0.43
N SER A 441 5.63 6.84 -0.77
CA SER A 441 5.76 6.23 -2.10
C SER A 441 4.89 6.92 -3.15
N THR A 442 3.66 7.31 -2.78
CA THR A 442 2.69 7.91 -3.71
C THR A 442 3.04 9.35 -4.07
N ILE A 443 3.60 10.13 -3.14
CA ILE A 443 4.02 11.52 -3.40
C ILE A 443 5.08 11.62 -4.51
N ILE A 444 5.96 10.62 -4.64
CA ILE A 444 6.98 10.56 -5.69
C ILE A 444 6.30 10.52 -7.07
N GLY A 445 5.27 9.69 -7.23
CA GLY A 445 4.51 9.60 -8.47
C GLY A 445 3.80 10.91 -8.81
N VAL A 446 3.20 11.57 -7.81
CA VAL A 446 2.57 12.87 -7.98
C VAL A 446 3.56 13.93 -8.46
N TYR A 447 4.75 13.97 -7.88
CA TYR A 447 5.80 14.92 -8.29
C TYR A 447 6.30 14.66 -9.70
N ILE A 448 6.49 13.40 -10.10
CA ILE A 448 6.85 13.05 -11.47
C ILE A 448 5.78 13.59 -12.44
N PHE A 449 4.50 13.31 -12.17
CA PHE A 449 3.41 13.78 -13.03
C PHE A 449 3.38 15.32 -13.11
N ALA A 450 3.44 16.00 -11.95
CA ALA A 450 3.37 17.44 -11.86
C ALA A 450 4.56 18.15 -12.54
N VAL A 451 5.79 17.69 -12.31
CA VAL A 451 6.99 18.33 -12.86
C VAL A 451 7.05 18.19 -14.38
N PHE A 452 6.80 17.00 -14.92
CA PHE A 452 6.79 16.81 -16.38
C PHE A 452 5.65 17.60 -17.05
N GLY A 453 4.45 17.64 -16.44
CA GLY A 453 3.35 18.46 -16.95
C GLY A 453 3.64 19.97 -16.88
N MET A 454 4.34 20.43 -15.84
CA MET A 454 4.77 21.82 -15.70
C MET A 454 5.81 22.20 -16.76
N ILE A 455 6.76 21.32 -17.09
CA ILE A 455 7.75 21.56 -18.15
C ILE A 455 7.05 21.80 -19.49
N VAL A 456 6.06 20.97 -19.84
CA VAL A 456 5.29 21.12 -21.08
C VAL A 456 4.56 22.46 -21.13
N GLY A 457 3.87 22.83 -20.05
CA GLY A 457 3.16 24.12 -19.98
C GLY A 457 4.10 25.34 -20.00
N GLY A 458 5.32 25.20 -19.49
CA GLY A 458 6.28 26.31 -19.38
C GLY A 458 6.99 26.68 -20.68
N ILE A 459 7.10 25.75 -21.65
CA ILE A 459 7.83 25.98 -22.89
C ILE A 459 7.12 27.01 -23.79
N ASN A 460 5.79 26.99 -23.83
CA ASN A 460 5.00 27.91 -24.65
C ASN A 460 3.99 28.69 -23.80
N TYR A 461 4.48 29.33 -22.73
CA TYR A 461 3.64 30.05 -21.76
C TYR A 461 2.87 31.25 -22.35
N THR A 462 3.20 31.68 -23.57
CA THR A 462 2.48 32.73 -24.30
C THR A 462 1.09 32.28 -24.75
N GLU A 463 0.90 30.98 -24.95
CA GLU A 463 -0.40 30.40 -25.27
C GLU A 463 -1.19 30.10 -23.99
N SER A 464 -2.46 30.51 -23.96
CA SER A 464 -3.29 30.43 -22.77
C SER A 464 -3.54 28.99 -22.28
N GLU A 465 -3.60 28.02 -23.19
CA GLU A 465 -3.82 26.60 -22.85
C GLU A 465 -2.58 25.96 -22.21
N TYR A 466 -1.39 26.28 -22.71
CA TYR A 466 -0.12 25.86 -22.11
C TYR A 466 0.09 26.52 -20.74
N LEU A 467 -0.23 27.82 -20.61
CA LEU A 467 -0.20 28.52 -19.32
C LEU A 467 -1.17 27.90 -18.31
N ALA A 468 -2.40 27.55 -18.72
CA ALA A 468 -3.35 26.87 -17.86
C ALA A 468 -2.83 25.50 -17.40
N THR A 469 -2.21 24.74 -18.31
CA THR A 469 -1.55 23.47 -18.01
C THR A 469 -0.44 23.66 -16.97
N PHE A 470 0.43 24.66 -17.15
CA PHE A 470 1.47 25.01 -16.18
C PHE A 470 0.89 25.31 -14.80
N CYS A 471 -0.14 26.17 -14.75
CA CYS A 471 -0.80 26.57 -13.51
C CYS A 471 -1.44 25.39 -12.76
N VAL A 472 -2.13 24.49 -13.46
CA VAL A 472 -2.73 23.29 -12.85
C VAL A 472 -1.66 22.42 -12.19
N HIS A 473 -0.56 22.13 -12.91
CA HIS A 473 0.49 21.26 -12.39
C HIS A 473 1.31 21.92 -11.27
N ALA A 474 1.51 23.24 -11.33
CA ALA A 474 2.13 24.02 -10.24
C ALA A 474 1.24 24.02 -8.99
N LEU A 475 -0.07 24.23 -9.15
CA LEU A 475 -1.05 24.14 -8.06
C LEU A 475 -1.11 22.73 -7.48
N LEU A 476 -1.05 21.69 -8.32
CA LEU A 476 -1.00 20.29 -7.88
C LEU A 476 0.20 20.05 -6.98
N LEU A 477 1.40 20.46 -7.41
CA LEU A 477 2.63 20.30 -6.65
C LEU A 477 2.58 21.03 -5.31
N LEU A 478 2.14 22.29 -5.32
CA LEU A 478 2.00 23.10 -4.10
C LEU A 478 0.96 22.50 -3.14
N GLN A 479 -0.20 22.12 -3.65
CA GLN A 479 -1.30 21.60 -2.86
C GLN A 479 -0.94 20.28 -2.18
N VAL A 480 -0.30 19.36 -2.91
CA VAL A 480 0.11 18.04 -2.39
C VAL A 480 1.21 18.20 -1.35
N SER A 481 2.21 19.05 -1.60
CA SER A 481 3.29 19.33 -0.64
C SER A 481 2.75 19.88 0.68
N LEU A 482 1.89 20.90 0.62
CA LEU A 482 1.29 21.49 1.81
C LEU A 482 0.36 20.52 2.53
N GLN A 483 -0.42 19.71 1.80
CA GLN A 483 -1.34 18.76 2.42
C GLN A 483 -0.59 17.63 3.12
N ASP A 484 0.47 17.10 2.54
CA ASP A 484 1.27 16.03 3.16
C ASP A 484 1.91 16.51 4.47
N MET A 485 2.48 17.72 4.46
CA MET A 485 2.98 18.40 5.66
C MET A 485 1.87 18.58 6.72
N LEU A 486 0.65 18.97 6.32
CA LEU A 486 -0.48 19.16 7.22
C LEU A 486 -0.92 17.83 7.83
N VAL A 487 -1.01 16.78 7.01
CA VAL A 487 -1.40 15.43 7.43
C VAL A 487 -0.38 14.87 8.41
N ALA A 488 0.91 15.04 8.15
CA ALA A 488 1.98 14.60 9.05
C ALA A 488 1.86 15.25 10.44
N GLU A 489 1.58 16.55 10.48
CA GLU A 489 1.39 17.29 11.73
C GLU A 489 0.07 16.91 12.43
N ALA A 490 -1.04 16.88 11.70
CA ALA A 490 -2.37 16.58 12.22
C ALA A 490 -2.47 15.15 12.77
N SER A 491 -1.76 14.20 12.17
CA SER A 491 -1.71 12.79 12.64
C SER A 491 -1.13 12.64 14.05
N ARG A 492 -0.39 13.65 14.54
CA ARG A 492 0.21 13.65 15.89
C ARG A 492 -0.59 14.48 16.89
N ARG A 493 -1.75 15.02 16.51
CA ARG A 493 -2.53 15.95 17.35
C ARG A 493 -3.83 15.32 17.83
N THR A 494 -4.22 15.63 19.07
CA THR A 494 -5.47 15.15 19.68
C THR A 494 -6.11 16.24 20.53
N CYS A 495 -7.44 16.19 20.73
CA CYS A 495 -8.10 17.03 21.72
C CYS A 495 -7.91 16.43 23.12
N THR A 496 -7.32 17.18 24.06
CA THR A 496 -7.26 16.77 25.48
C THR A 496 -8.01 17.71 26.41
N SER A 497 -8.04 19.00 26.11
CA SER A 497 -8.71 20.00 26.95
C SER A 497 -10.22 20.08 26.67
N ARG A 498 -11.03 20.30 27.71
CA ARG A 498 -12.49 20.55 27.59
C ARG A 498 -12.79 21.72 26.64
N TYR A 499 -11.95 22.76 26.65
CA TYR A 499 -12.07 23.88 25.71
C TYR A 499 -11.85 23.45 24.25
N GLN A 500 -10.86 22.59 23.99
CA GLN A 500 -10.59 22.04 22.65
C GLN A 500 -11.69 21.08 22.19
N MET A 501 -12.30 20.33 23.11
CA MET A 501 -13.44 19.46 22.81
C MET A 501 -14.70 20.23 22.43
N LEU A 502 -14.89 21.44 22.95
CA LEU A 502 -16.00 22.33 22.60
C LEU A 502 -15.73 23.09 21.29
N THR A 503 -14.54 23.68 21.13
CA THR A 503 -14.19 24.51 19.96
C THR A 503 -13.81 23.70 18.72
N LYS A 504 -13.27 22.48 18.91
CA LYS A 504 -12.87 21.54 17.85
C LYS A 504 -12.09 22.23 16.72
N PRO A 505 -10.96 22.89 17.03
CA PRO A 505 -10.20 23.67 16.06
C PRO A 505 -9.71 22.77 14.91
N GLY A 506 -9.78 23.26 13.67
CA GLY A 506 -9.38 22.51 12.48
C GLY A 506 -10.41 21.50 11.95
N ARG A 507 -11.48 21.18 12.71
CA ARG A 507 -12.42 20.10 12.31
C ARG A 507 -13.15 20.41 11.01
N GLN A 508 -13.55 21.67 10.81
CA GLN A 508 -14.21 22.11 9.57
C GLN A 508 -13.27 22.00 8.37
N VAL A 509 -12.00 22.39 8.54
CA VAL A 509 -10.98 22.31 7.49
C VAL A 509 -10.71 20.86 7.10
N ILE A 510 -10.48 19.97 8.07
CA ILE A 510 -10.25 18.54 7.79
C ILE A 510 -11.46 17.93 7.07
N THR A 511 -12.68 18.31 7.47
CA THR A 511 -13.90 17.84 6.80
C THR A 511 -13.98 18.35 5.36
N PHE A 512 -13.66 19.63 5.10
CA PHE A 512 -13.62 20.17 3.74
C PHE A 512 -12.56 19.46 2.88
N LEU A 513 -11.32 19.34 3.37
CA LEU A 513 -10.22 18.69 2.67
C LEU A 513 -10.51 17.22 2.36
N LEU A 514 -11.23 16.52 3.24
CA LEU A 514 -11.69 15.16 2.99
C LEU A 514 -12.54 15.07 1.73
N PHE A 515 -13.61 15.86 1.63
CA PHE A 515 -14.48 15.85 0.45
C PHE A 515 -13.79 16.40 -0.79
N ALA A 516 -12.91 17.39 -0.66
CA ALA A 516 -12.10 17.89 -1.76
C ALA A 516 -11.16 16.80 -2.33
N ASN A 517 -10.51 16.00 -1.47
CA ASN A 517 -9.67 14.88 -1.92
C ASN A 517 -10.50 13.77 -2.57
N ILE A 518 -11.70 13.45 -2.04
CA ILE A 518 -12.60 12.49 -2.69
C ILE A 518 -13.02 13.01 -4.07
N THR A 519 -13.31 14.31 -4.20
CA THR A 519 -13.67 14.92 -5.48
C THR A 519 -12.51 14.83 -6.48
N LEU A 520 -11.31 15.23 -6.07
CA LEU A 520 -10.11 15.14 -6.90
C LEU A 520 -9.79 13.69 -7.27
N TRP A 521 -9.95 12.74 -6.33
CA TRP A 521 -9.78 11.32 -6.61
C TRP A 521 -10.71 10.82 -7.72
N ILE A 522 -11.99 11.21 -7.70
CA ILE A 522 -12.96 10.85 -8.73
C ILE A 522 -12.58 11.47 -10.09
N LEU A 523 -12.23 12.76 -10.11
CA LEU A 523 -11.83 13.46 -11.33
C LEU A 523 -10.55 12.88 -11.93
N ASP A 524 -9.52 12.67 -11.10
CA ASP A 524 -8.22 12.15 -11.54
C ASP A 524 -8.34 10.70 -12.06
N THR A 525 -9.22 9.89 -11.47
CA THR A 525 -9.47 8.51 -11.91
C THR A 525 -10.11 8.43 -13.30
N PHE A 526 -11.13 9.25 -13.56
CA PHE A 526 -11.96 9.08 -14.75
C PHE A 526 -11.69 10.07 -15.88
N MET A 527 -11.13 11.25 -15.57
CA MET A 527 -10.88 12.30 -16.57
C MET A 527 -9.42 12.38 -16.97
N THR A 528 -8.50 12.33 -16.00
CA THR A 528 -7.08 12.65 -16.26
C THR A 528 -6.40 11.64 -17.16
N HIS A 529 -6.78 10.36 -17.17
CA HIS A 529 -6.21 9.35 -18.07
C HIS A 529 -6.57 9.57 -19.57
N THR A 530 -7.51 10.46 -19.88
CA THR A 530 -7.95 10.65 -21.28
C THR A 530 -6.98 11.48 -22.11
N SER A 531 -6.94 11.21 -23.42
CA SER A 531 -6.13 11.96 -24.38
C SER A 531 -6.49 13.45 -24.45
N VAL A 532 -7.76 13.80 -24.17
CA VAL A 532 -8.22 15.20 -24.10
C VAL A 532 -7.52 15.96 -22.97
N SER A 533 -7.33 15.34 -21.81
CA SER A 533 -6.67 15.98 -20.67
C SER A 533 -5.16 16.07 -20.81
N GLN A 534 -4.55 15.22 -21.62
CA GLN A 534 -3.09 15.04 -21.73
C GLN A 534 -2.54 15.39 -23.13
N GLN A 535 -3.33 16.09 -23.96
CA GLN A 535 -3.01 16.34 -25.36
C GLN A 535 -1.65 17.01 -25.57
N PHE A 536 -1.30 17.98 -24.72
CA PHE A 536 -0.06 18.74 -24.84
C PHE A 536 1.16 17.90 -24.47
N GLN A 537 1.02 17.04 -23.46
CA GLN A 537 2.10 16.16 -23.01
C GLN A 537 2.37 15.05 -24.04
N PHE A 538 1.31 14.49 -24.63
CA PHE A 538 1.44 13.57 -25.77
C PHE A 538 2.08 14.24 -26.99
N GLY A 539 1.71 15.49 -27.29
CA GLY A 539 2.30 16.25 -28.41
C GLY A 539 3.78 16.59 -28.20
N PHE A 540 4.21 16.84 -26.96
CA PHE A 540 5.60 17.21 -26.66
C PHE A 540 6.54 16.01 -26.50
N TYR A 541 6.17 15.02 -25.67
CA TYR A 541 7.03 13.88 -25.37
C TYR A 541 6.82 12.69 -26.32
N GLY A 542 5.73 12.68 -27.07
CA GLY A 542 5.30 11.54 -27.88
C GLY A 542 4.57 10.46 -27.09
N VAL A 543 3.90 9.57 -27.82
CA VAL A 543 3.00 8.54 -27.25
C VAL A 543 3.72 7.54 -26.35
N LEU A 544 4.94 7.13 -26.72
CA LEU A 544 5.69 6.15 -25.94
C LEU A 544 6.21 6.73 -24.61
N ALA A 545 6.96 7.84 -24.67
CA ALA A 545 7.62 8.38 -23.49
C ALA A 545 6.60 8.91 -22.47
N TRP A 546 5.63 9.71 -22.92
CA TRP A 546 4.54 10.16 -22.04
C TRP A 546 3.64 9.00 -21.61
N GLY A 547 3.42 8.03 -22.48
CA GLY A 547 2.66 6.83 -22.17
C GLY A 547 3.24 6.05 -20.99
N ILE A 548 4.56 5.91 -20.91
CA ILE A 548 5.24 5.25 -19.77
C ILE A 548 5.15 6.13 -18.52
N ILE A 549 5.47 7.42 -18.63
CA ILE A 549 5.48 8.36 -17.50
C ILE A 549 4.10 8.43 -16.85
N SER A 550 3.04 8.63 -17.64
CA SER A 550 1.66 8.75 -17.15
C SER A 550 1.16 7.44 -16.52
N ARG A 551 1.48 6.27 -17.08
CA ARG A 551 1.06 4.96 -16.53
C ARG A 551 1.75 4.57 -15.22
N ILE A 552 2.94 5.12 -14.95
CA ILE A 552 3.60 4.96 -13.64
C ILE A 552 3.03 5.97 -12.64
N SER A 553 2.87 7.23 -13.06
CA SER A 553 2.61 8.34 -12.15
C SER A 553 1.13 8.55 -11.81
N LEU A 554 0.21 8.34 -12.75
CA LEU A 554 -1.23 8.53 -12.54
C LEU A 554 -1.82 7.59 -11.48
N PRO A 555 -1.52 6.27 -11.47
CA PRO A 555 -2.02 5.42 -10.40
C PRO A 555 -1.48 5.83 -9.02
N LEU A 556 -0.23 6.28 -8.95
CA LEU A 556 0.32 6.80 -7.69
C LEU A 556 -0.38 8.09 -7.24
N LEU A 557 -0.78 8.96 -8.18
CA LEU A 557 -1.61 10.14 -7.89
C LEU A 557 -2.99 9.75 -7.39
N ILE A 558 -3.67 8.82 -8.06
CA ILE A 558 -5.00 8.32 -7.66
C ILE A 558 -4.92 7.69 -6.25
N LEU A 559 -3.92 6.83 -6.02
CA LEU A 559 -3.66 6.22 -4.72
C LEU A 559 -3.35 7.27 -3.64
N TYR A 560 -2.57 8.31 -3.94
CA TYR A 560 -2.32 9.42 -3.02
C TYR A 560 -3.63 10.09 -2.60
N ARG A 561 -4.50 10.44 -3.56
CA ARG A 561 -5.79 11.10 -3.27
C ARG A 561 -6.69 10.22 -2.40
N PHE A 562 -6.80 8.94 -2.74
CA PHE A 562 -7.58 7.97 -1.97
C PHE A 562 -7.01 7.81 -0.55
N HIS A 563 -5.71 7.56 -0.42
CA HIS A 563 -5.09 7.30 0.86
C HIS A 563 -5.05 8.54 1.76
N SER A 564 -4.82 9.72 1.21
CA SER A 564 -4.88 10.97 1.96
C SER A 564 -6.30 11.24 2.48
N ALA A 565 -7.35 10.95 1.69
CA ALA A 565 -8.72 11.00 2.18
C ALA A 565 -8.96 10.02 3.34
N VAL A 566 -8.47 8.78 3.24
CA VAL A 566 -8.53 7.78 4.32
C VAL A 566 -7.89 8.31 5.61
N ILE A 567 -6.68 8.87 5.52
CA ILE A 567 -5.98 9.44 6.68
C ILE A 567 -6.73 10.64 7.25
N LEU A 568 -7.31 11.52 6.42
CA LEU A 568 -8.11 12.65 6.89
C LEU A 568 -9.36 12.19 7.67
N VAL A 569 -10.03 11.10 7.26
CA VAL A 569 -11.13 10.51 8.05
C VAL A 569 -10.62 9.99 9.39
N GLU A 570 -9.44 9.36 9.40
CA GLU A 570 -8.86 8.83 10.63
C GLU A 570 -8.42 9.92 11.60
N ILE A 571 -7.79 10.99 11.11
CA ILE A 571 -7.50 12.19 11.90
C ILE A 571 -8.80 12.75 12.46
N TRP A 572 -9.83 12.95 11.61
CA TRP A 572 -11.12 13.45 12.07
C TRP A 572 -11.75 12.57 13.16
N LYS A 573 -11.63 11.25 13.03
CA LYS A 573 -12.17 10.30 14.01
C LYS A 573 -11.34 10.29 15.30
N ASN A 574 -10.02 10.24 15.20
CA ASN A 574 -9.12 10.01 16.33
C ASN A 574 -8.88 11.29 17.13
N THR A 575 -8.64 12.42 16.46
CA THR A 575 -8.35 13.71 17.09
C THR A 575 -9.53 14.26 17.87
N TYR A 576 -10.76 14.07 17.35
CA TYR A 576 -11.99 14.62 17.96
C TYR A 576 -12.81 13.57 18.73
N ARG A 577 -12.24 12.40 19.02
CA ARG A 577 -12.91 11.36 19.81
C ARG A 577 -13.05 11.80 21.26
N THR A 578 -14.27 12.04 21.70
CA THR A 578 -14.58 12.31 23.11
C THR A 578 -15.01 11.01 23.78
N LYS A 579 -14.42 10.65 24.93
CA LYS A 579 -15.06 9.67 25.82
C LYS A 579 -16.38 10.31 26.28
N ALA A 580 -17.49 9.62 26.14
CA ALA A 580 -18.73 10.05 26.79
C ALA A 580 -18.51 9.87 28.29
N ASP A 581 -18.64 10.96 29.06
CA ASP A 581 -18.63 10.96 30.52
C ASP A 581 -19.83 10.19 31.08
#